data_AF-A0A9N8DGN5-F1
#
_entry.id   AF-A0A9N8DGN5-F1
#
_cell.length_a   1.000
_cell.length_b   1.000
_cell.length_c   1.000
_cell.angle_alpha   90.00
_cell.angle_beta   90.00
_cell.angle_gamma   90.00
#
_symmetry.space_group_name_H-M   'P 1'
#
loop_
_entity.id
_entity.type
_entity.pdbx_description
1 polymer ?
#
loop_
_entity_poly.entity_id
_entity_poly.type
_entity_poly.pdbx_seq_one_letter_code
_entity_poly.pdbx_strand_id
1 'polypeptide(L)'
;MFSALSSSPTTSASGNGEEGDRRIIGLDVSGSLFYFRVHKLVEVSSYFGDRLSKSSNEVDYKDAQGRPILFVERSPDLFKHVRDFILMGTLTMACDLPLRRALRMEAEFFGIPAMVEMLLVSQTFAPGQTNQGVLYWLGTKRGAAPYANPHRIGAVHVGGWVDDFLGEEEEDFNDEEQREATIAGSPYSREALVHYRHCLPINTAVSSKGNPVDAYWALDTPSRVLWCDHGSKRLPAQINLQEAVALRPTHYSLRVSKCYGMQGDWNFEASQDNQEWEVLHAARNDRRLFVPSEDYIKRAVGLTLLEVSKENRTDERASDILLGVLEQDFRHTWEITPAPSKFYRYFRIIGASTSDYDGNVSEDEEGSCLHGEGLELYGEVYEE
;
A
#
# COMPACT_ATOMS: atom_id res chain seq x y z
N MET A 1 -12.31 -15.69 -25.85
CA MET A 1 -12.98 -15.17 -27.07
C MET A 1 -13.77 -13.93 -26.67
N PHE A 2 -13.15 -12.75 -26.75
CA PHE A 2 -13.84 -11.48 -26.52
C PHE A 2 -13.84 -10.69 -27.83
N SER A 3 -15.05 -10.29 -28.22
CA SER A 3 -15.41 -9.68 -29.48
C SER A 3 -14.96 -8.22 -29.51
N ALA A 4 -14.18 -7.86 -30.54
CA ALA A 4 -13.79 -6.49 -30.81
C ALA A 4 -14.92 -5.76 -31.55
N LEU A 5 -15.50 -4.74 -30.92
CA LEU A 5 -16.38 -3.79 -31.60
C LEU A 5 -15.52 -2.74 -32.30
N SER A 6 -15.26 -3.01 -33.59
CA SER A 6 -14.68 -2.07 -34.54
C SER A 6 -15.74 -1.05 -34.97
N SER A 7 -15.67 0.17 -34.45
CA SER A 7 -16.38 1.32 -35.02
C SER A 7 -15.52 1.99 -36.09
N SER A 8 -15.95 1.88 -37.35
CA SER A 8 -15.33 2.55 -38.50
C SER A 8 -15.49 4.08 -38.40
N PRO A 9 -14.46 4.88 -38.73
CA PRO A 9 -14.63 6.32 -38.84
C PRO A 9 -15.21 6.70 -40.21
N THR A 10 -16.30 7.46 -40.17
CA THR A 10 -16.91 8.10 -41.34
C THR A 10 -16.05 9.28 -41.76
N THR A 11 -15.29 9.12 -42.85
CA THR A 11 -14.44 10.16 -43.42
C THR A 11 -15.28 11.17 -44.18
N SER A 12 -15.57 12.32 -43.58
CA SER A 12 -15.95 13.54 -44.31
C SER A 12 -14.69 14.36 -44.59
N ALA A 13 -14.27 14.38 -45.85
CA ALA A 13 -13.16 15.18 -46.33
C ALA A 13 -13.54 16.67 -46.33
N SER A 14 -13.03 17.42 -45.35
CA SER A 14 -12.94 18.88 -45.36
C SER A 14 -11.48 19.26 -45.61
N GLY A 15 -11.19 19.85 -46.77
CA GLY A 15 -9.86 20.19 -47.28
C GLY A 15 -9.10 21.29 -46.53
N ASN A 16 -9.42 21.56 -45.26
CA ASN A 16 -8.68 22.48 -44.38
C ASN A 16 -7.87 21.75 -43.28
N GLY A 17 -7.94 20.41 -43.20
CA GLY A 17 -7.31 19.63 -42.12
C GLY A 17 -5.79 19.47 -42.24
N GLU A 18 -5.22 19.44 -43.44
CA GLU A 18 -3.79 19.14 -43.63
C GLU A 18 -2.85 20.30 -43.28
N GLU A 19 -3.33 21.54 -43.37
CA GLU A 19 -2.49 22.74 -43.11
C GLU A 19 -2.40 23.06 -41.61
N GLY A 20 -3.46 22.76 -40.84
CA GLY A 20 -3.44 22.84 -39.38
C GLY A 20 -2.49 21.83 -38.73
N ASP A 21 -2.33 20.66 -39.34
CA ASP A 21 -1.52 19.56 -38.80
C ASP A 21 0.01 19.82 -38.89
N ARG A 22 0.43 20.69 -39.82
CA ARG A 22 1.84 21.08 -40.04
C ARG A 22 2.23 22.41 -39.39
N ARG A 23 1.28 23.14 -38.80
CA ARG A 23 1.55 24.45 -38.20
C ARG A 23 2.52 24.31 -37.02
N ILE A 24 3.64 25.03 -37.09
CA ILE A 24 4.63 25.14 -36.00
C ILE A 24 4.36 26.42 -35.23
N ILE A 25 4.41 26.33 -33.90
CA ILE A 25 4.34 27.45 -32.97
C ILE A 25 5.54 27.42 -32.03
N GLY A 26 6.04 28.60 -31.66
CA GLY A 26 7.02 28.73 -30.58
C GLY A 26 6.35 29.12 -29.27
N LEU A 27 6.92 28.65 -28.17
CA LEU A 27 6.56 29.00 -26.81
C LEU A 27 7.79 29.68 -26.20
N ASP A 28 7.66 30.95 -25.83
CA ASP A 28 8.65 31.67 -25.04
C ASP A 28 8.32 31.50 -23.56
N VAL A 29 9.04 30.59 -22.91
CA VAL A 29 8.89 30.32 -21.49
C VAL A 29 9.94 31.13 -20.74
N SER A 30 9.53 32.32 -20.28
CA SER A 30 10.37 33.28 -19.55
C SER A 30 11.76 33.51 -20.18
N GLY A 31 11.82 33.68 -21.50
CA GLY A 31 13.03 33.96 -22.28
C GLY A 31 13.66 32.74 -22.96
N SER A 32 13.13 31.53 -22.73
CA SER A 32 13.58 30.31 -23.41
C SER A 32 12.57 29.86 -24.46
N LEU A 33 13.02 29.70 -25.72
CA LEU A 33 12.16 29.33 -26.84
C LEU A 33 12.07 27.81 -27.03
N PHE A 34 10.85 27.30 -27.12
CA PHE A 34 10.52 25.91 -27.42
C PHE A 34 9.55 25.82 -28.59
N TYR A 35 9.80 24.94 -29.57
CA TYR A 35 8.95 24.83 -30.75
C TYR A 35 8.19 23.51 -30.79
N PHE A 36 6.92 23.58 -31.19
CA PHE A 36 6.02 22.42 -31.28
C PHE A 36 5.19 22.46 -32.56
N ARG A 37 4.71 21.28 -32.98
CA ARG A 37 3.56 21.20 -33.88
C ARG A 37 2.30 21.45 -33.06
N VAL A 38 1.40 22.29 -33.57
CA VAL A 38 0.17 22.69 -32.86
C VAL A 38 -0.66 21.48 -32.44
N HIS A 39 -0.82 20.48 -33.32
CA HIS A 39 -1.60 19.28 -32.99
C HIS A 39 -1.08 18.57 -31.73
N LYS A 40 0.25 18.51 -31.51
CA LYS A 40 0.83 17.86 -30.33
C LYS A 40 0.53 18.58 -29.03
N LEU A 41 0.49 19.91 -29.06
CA LEU A 41 0.11 20.68 -27.88
C LEU A 41 -1.37 20.46 -27.55
N VAL A 42 -2.25 20.56 -28.54
CA VAL A 42 -3.71 20.49 -28.33
C VAL A 42 -4.19 19.08 -28.00
N GLU A 43 -3.51 18.05 -28.52
CA GLU A 43 -3.80 16.64 -28.22
C GLU A 43 -3.59 16.30 -26.74
N VAL A 44 -2.58 16.89 -26.11
CA VAL A 44 -2.08 16.48 -24.79
C VAL A 44 -2.43 17.47 -23.68
N SER A 45 -2.66 18.75 -24.01
CA SER A 45 -2.85 19.83 -23.06
C SER A 45 -4.15 20.60 -23.32
N SER A 46 -5.02 20.63 -22.31
CA SER A 46 -6.23 21.47 -22.35
C SER A 46 -5.89 22.95 -22.31
N TYR A 47 -4.84 23.36 -21.60
CA TYR A 47 -4.35 24.73 -21.56
C TYR A 47 -4.03 25.26 -22.97
N PHE A 48 -3.24 24.50 -23.73
CA PHE A 48 -2.90 24.91 -25.09
C PHE A 48 -4.09 24.76 -26.05
N GLY A 49 -4.94 23.75 -25.86
CA GLY A 49 -6.21 23.63 -26.59
C GLY A 49 -7.09 24.87 -26.46
N ASP A 50 -7.29 25.35 -25.24
CA ASP A 50 -8.07 26.55 -24.96
C ASP A 50 -7.38 27.81 -25.47
N ARG A 51 -6.07 27.95 -25.20
CA ARG A 51 -5.31 29.14 -25.58
C ARG A 51 -5.24 29.31 -27.10
N LEU A 52 -5.12 28.21 -27.85
CA LEU A 52 -4.99 28.21 -29.32
C LEU A 52 -6.35 28.19 -30.04
N SER A 53 -7.41 27.65 -29.44
CA SER A 53 -8.76 27.66 -30.03
C SER A 53 -9.42 29.03 -29.95
N LYS A 54 -9.16 29.79 -28.87
CA LYS A 54 -9.69 31.15 -28.68
C LYS A 54 -9.00 32.19 -29.56
N SER A 55 -7.84 31.87 -30.16
CA SER A 55 -6.97 32.84 -30.82
C SER A 55 -6.37 32.34 -32.13
N SER A 56 -7.11 32.45 -33.24
CA SER A 56 -6.45 32.35 -34.56
C SER A 56 -5.47 33.52 -34.80
N ASN A 57 -5.58 34.64 -34.06
CA ASN A 57 -4.78 35.85 -34.23
C ASN A 57 -4.02 36.39 -32.99
N GLU A 58 -4.23 35.84 -31.79
CA GLU A 58 -3.65 36.37 -30.55
C GLU A 58 -2.35 35.62 -30.20
N VAL A 59 -1.32 35.91 -30.99
CA VAL A 59 0.05 35.47 -30.71
C VAL A 59 0.78 36.67 -30.12
N ASP A 60 1.57 36.46 -29.06
CA ASP A 60 2.22 37.55 -28.35
C ASP A 60 3.21 38.29 -29.25
N TYR A 61 3.95 37.55 -30.09
CA TYR A 61 4.78 38.11 -31.15
C TYR A 61 5.11 37.07 -32.24
N LYS A 62 5.90 37.47 -33.23
CA LYS A 62 6.46 36.58 -34.26
C LYS A 62 7.98 36.58 -34.19
N ASP A 63 8.59 35.43 -34.42
CA ASP A 63 10.05 35.33 -34.51
C ASP A 63 10.59 35.84 -35.86
N ALA A 64 11.92 35.78 -36.03
CA ALA A 64 12.60 36.22 -37.25
C ALA A 64 12.17 35.48 -38.53
N GLN A 65 11.55 34.30 -38.40
CA GLN A 65 11.01 33.51 -39.50
C GLN A 65 9.51 33.74 -39.70
N GLY A 66 8.92 34.69 -38.97
CA GLY A 66 7.48 34.98 -39.01
C GLY A 66 6.63 33.93 -38.30
N ARG A 67 7.23 33.01 -37.53
CA ARG A 67 6.48 31.98 -36.81
C ARG A 67 5.81 32.61 -35.59
N PRO A 68 4.56 32.24 -35.29
CA PRO A 68 3.86 32.74 -34.11
C PRO A 68 4.54 32.24 -32.83
N ILE A 69 4.68 33.13 -31.85
CA ILE A 69 5.22 32.83 -30.52
C ILE A 69 4.18 33.17 -29.45
N LEU A 70 4.00 32.26 -28.48
CA LEU A 70 3.23 32.49 -27.27
C LEU A 70 4.17 32.66 -26.07
N PHE A 71 3.97 33.71 -25.30
CA PHE A 71 4.68 33.96 -24.05
C PHE A 71 4.02 33.21 -22.89
N VAL A 72 4.85 32.58 -22.06
CA VAL A 72 4.44 31.78 -20.91
C VAL A 72 5.36 32.13 -19.74
N GLU A 73 4.79 32.69 -18.67
CA GLU A 73 5.54 33.08 -17.49
C GLU A 73 5.71 31.90 -16.51
N ARG A 74 6.56 30.93 -16.87
CA ARG A 74 6.83 29.71 -16.09
C ARG A 74 8.32 29.37 -16.08
N SER A 75 8.72 28.36 -15.30
CA SER A 75 10.12 27.93 -15.24
C SER A 75 10.56 27.24 -16.53
N PRO A 76 11.54 27.79 -17.28
CA PRO A 76 12.04 27.16 -18.49
C PRO A 76 12.76 25.83 -18.22
N ASP A 77 13.35 25.65 -17.03
CA ASP A 77 14.04 24.42 -16.67
C ASP A 77 13.06 23.28 -16.41
N LEU A 78 11.96 23.54 -15.70
CA LEU A 78 10.90 22.55 -15.51
C LEU A 78 10.16 22.27 -16.82
N PHE A 79 9.95 23.30 -17.65
CA PHE A 79 9.27 23.17 -18.93
C PHE A 79 9.98 22.25 -19.92
N LYS A 80 11.31 22.08 -19.82
CA LYS A 80 12.04 21.06 -20.60
C LYS A 80 11.44 19.67 -20.41
N HIS A 81 11.10 19.30 -19.18
CA HIS A 81 10.47 18.01 -18.88
C HIS A 81 9.03 17.91 -19.39
N VAL A 82 8.26 18.99 -19.28
CA VAL A 82 6.90 19.07 -19.85
C VAL A 82 6.95 18.91 -21.36
N ARG A 83 7.88 19.60 -22.03
CA ARG A 83 8.15 19.45 -23.46
C ARG A 83 8.46 18.01 -23.82
N ASP A 84 9.41 17.42 -23.11
CA ASP A 84 9.87 16.06 -23.37
C ASP A 84 8.71 15.06 -23.22
N PHE A 85 7.85 15.24 -22.21
CA PHE A 85 6.63 14.46 -22.06
C PHE A 85 5.65 14.66 -23.23
N ILE A 86 5.36 15.89 -23.64
CA ILE A 86 4.45 16.17 -24.78
C ILE A 86 4.97 15.51 -26.07
N LEU A 87 6.28 15.49 -26.28
CA LEU A 87 6.90 14.95 -27.48
C LEU A 87 7.02 13.41 -27.47
N MET A 88 7.33 12.83 -26.31
CA MET A 88 7.65 11.40 -26.19
C MET A 88 6.55 10.56 -25.53
N GLY A 89 5.56 11.19 -24.91
CA GLY A 89 4.51 10.53 -24.12
C GLY A 89 5.01 9.86 -22.83
N THR A 90 6.27 10.05 -22.48
CA THR A 90 6.93 9.43 -21.33
C THR A 90 7.85 10.42 -20.63
N LEU A 91 8.07 10.21 -19.34
CA LEU A 91 8.90 11.07 -18.51
C LEU A 91 10.09 10.25 -18.01
N THR A 92 11.29 10.59 -18.46
CA THR A 92 12.53 10.02 -17.93
C THR A 92 13.03 10.91 -16.80
N MET A 93 12.85 10.48 -15.56
CA MET A 93 13.35 11.22 -14.39
C MET A 93 13.87 10.28 -13.31
N ALA A 94 14.87 10.77 -12.58
CA ALA A 94 15.32 10.14 -11.35
C ALA A 94 14.25 10.25 -10.25
N CYS A 95 14.40 9.46 -9.19
CA CYS A 95 13.53 9.45 -8.01
C CYS A 95 13.72 10.70 -7.12
N ASP A 96 13.71 11.91 -7.69
CA ASP A 96 13.86 13.18 -6.98
C ASP A 96 12.50 13.78 -6.63
N LEU A 97 12.09 13.66 -5.37
CA LEU A 97 10.77 14.10 -4.88
C LEU A 97 10.52 15.61 -5.07
N PRO A 98 11.43 16.52 -4.66
CA PRO A 98 11.30 17.96 -4.97
C PRO A 98 11.01 18.26 -6.44
N LEU A 99 11.74 17.64 -7.36
CA LEU A 99 11.53 17.82 -8.80
C LEU A 99 10.16 17.29 -9.24
N ARG A 100 9.74 16.13 -8.73
CA ARG A 100 8.41 15.57 -9.03
C ARG A 100 7.28 16.49 -8.58
N ARG A 101 7.37 17.05 -7.36
CA ARG A 101 6.39 18.03 -6.84
C ARG A 101 6.33 19.26 -7.73
N ALA A 102 7.49 19.82 -8.08
CA ALA A 102 7.59 20.99 -8.95
C ALA A 102 6.98 20.72 -10.33
N LEU A 103 7.25 19.54 -10.92
CA LEU A 103 6.71 19.15 -12.21
C LEU A 103 5.21 18.85 -12.18
N ARG A 104 4.68 18.37 -11.05
CA ARG A 104 3.24 18.17 -10.88
C ARG A 104 2.50 19.50 -11.00
N MET A 105 3.00 20.53 -10.32
CA MET A 105 2.45 21.89 -10.43
C MET A 105 2.51 22.43 -11.86
N GLU A 106 3.60 22.18 -12.60
CA GLU A 106 3.67 22.55 -14.02
C GLU A 106 2.68 21.76 -14.88
N ALA A 107 2.58 20.44 -14.69
CA ALA A 107 1.65 19.58 -15.42
C ALA A 107 0.18 19.98 -15.18
N GLU A 108 -0.17 20.36 -13.95
CA GLU A 108 -1.47 20.93 -13.60
C GLU A 108 -1.70 22.28 -14.28
N PHE A 109 -0.71 23.18 -14.22
CA PHE A 109 -0.78 24.49 -14.88
C PHE A 109 -1.02 24.37 -16.39
N PHE A 110 -0.29 23.47 -17.06
CA PHE A 110 -0.46 23.20 -18.48
C PHE A 110 -1.64 22.26 -18.78
N GLY A 111 -2.41 21.83 -17.79
CA GLY A 111 -3.57 20.97 -18.00
C GLY A 111 -3.23 19.69 -18.75
N ILE A 112 -2.25 18.93 -18.27
CA ILE A 112 -1.78 17.65 -18.85
C ILE A 112 -2.09 16.50 -17.88
N PRO A 113 -3.34 15.97 -17.85
CA PRO A 113 -3.76 15.01 -16.84
C PRO A 113 -2.93 13.73 -16.79
N ALA A 114 -2.51 13.22 -17.96
CA ALA A 114 -1.67 12.01 -18.03
C ALA A 114 -0.30 12.20 -17.36
N MET A 115 0.27 13.42 -17.44
CA MET A 115 1.52 13.74 -16.77
C MET A 115 1.31 13.91 -15.27
N VAL A 116 0.20 14.55 -14.85
CA VAL A 116 -0.17 14.66 -13.43
C VAL A 116 -0.29 13.27 -12.80
N GLU A 117 -1.06 12.37 -13.42
CA GLU A 117 -1.26 10.99 -12.94
C GLU A 117 0.07 10.24 -12.80
N MET A 118 0.93 10.32 -13.82
CA MET A 118 2.27 9.73 -13.77
C MET A 118 3.14 10.31 -12.64
N LEU A 119 2.97 11.59 -12.33
CA LEU A 119 3.71 12.30 -11.28
C LEU A 119 3.16 12.05 -9.87
N LEU A 120 1.94 11.53 -9.72
CA LEU A 120 1.40 11.11 -8.42
C LEU A 120 2.17 9.92 -7.84
N VAL A 121 2.56 8.96 -8.68
CA VAL A 121 3.19 7.70 -8.24
C VAL A 121 4.70 7.86 -8.07
N SER A 122 5.14 8.09 -6.83
CA SER A 122 6.55 8.20 -6.45
C SER A 122 7.29 6.86 -6.51
N GLN A 123 6.62 5.79 -6.10
CA GLN A 123 7.18 4.45 -5.97
C GLN A 123 6.07 3.41 -6.13
N THR A 124 6.40 2.23 -6.64
CA THR A 124 5.47 1.10 -6.74
C THR A 124 6.06 -0.12 -6.05
N PHE A 125 5.22 -0.85 -5.33
CA PHE A 125 5.54 -2.12 -4.69
C PHE A 125 4.57 -3.18 -5.17
N ALA A 126 5.09 -4.33 -5.59
CA ALA A 126 4.32 -5.51 -5.92
C ALA A 126 4.68 -6.63 -4.94
N PRO A 127 3.75 -7.54 -4.62
CA PRO A 127 4.08 -8.73 -3.84
C PRO A 127 5.19 -9.54 -4.53
N GLY A 128 6.10 -10.08 -3.74
CA GLY A 128 7.20 -10.91 -4.21
C GLY A 128 7.71 -11.82 -3.11
N GLN A 129 8.71 -12.64 -3.41
CA GLN A 129 9.23 -13.65 -2.47
C GLN A 129 9.79 -13.06 -1.17
N THR A 130 10.22 -11.80 -1.18
CA THR A 130 10.81 -11.15 0.01
C THR A 130 9.76 -10.53 0.92
N ASN A 131 8.49 -10.43 0.47
CA ASN A 131 7.40 -9.72 1.14
C ASN A 131 7.78 -8.28 1.56
N GLN A 132 8.65 -7.63 0.79
CA GLN A 132 9.08 -6.26 1.05
C GLN A 132 8.11 -5.30 0.37
N GLY A 133 7.16 -4.78 1.14
CA GLY A 133 6.19 -3.80 0.69
C GLY A 133 6.49 -2.38 1.17
N VAL A 134 5.43 -1.60 1.30
CA VAL A 134 5.47 -0.19 1.71
C VAL A 134 5.97 -0.04 3.14
N LEU A 135 5.57 -0.90 4.08
CA LEU A 135 5.98 -0.81 5.48
C LEU A 135 7.47 -1.15 5.64
N TYR A 136 7.99 -2.14 4.90
CA TYR A 136 9.44 -2.37 4.80
C TYR A 136 10.20 -1.14 4.28
N TRP A 137 9.72 -0.55 3.18
CA TRP A 137 10.34 0.63 2.59
C TRP A 137 10.35 1.84 3.54
N LEU A 138 9.26 2.09 4.25
CA LEU A 138 9.21 3.11 5.31
C LEU A 138 10.21 2.78 6.44
N GLY A 139 10.26 1.52 6.86
CA GLY A 139 11.18 1.03 7.90
C GLY A 139 12.67 1.19 7.55
N THR A 140 13.02 1.21 6.26
CA THR A 140 14.39 1.46 5.77
C THR A 140 14.67 2.93 5.49
N LYS A 141 13.82 3.86 5.97
CA LYS A 141 13.88 5.28 5.61
C LYS A 141 13.95 5.46 4.09
N ARG A 142 13.03 4.82 3.38
CA ARG A 142 12.93 4.85 1.92
C ARG A 142 14.16 4.26 1.21
N GLY A 143 14.77 3.24 1.80
CA GLY A 143 16.00 2.62 1.31
C GLY A 143 17.30 3.33 1.71
N ALA A 144 17.24 4.41 2.49
CA ALA A 144 18.41 5.17 2.92
C ALA A 144 19.09 4.64 4.19
N ALA A 145 18.47 3.68 4.90
CA ALA A 145 18.98 3.11 6.14
C ALA A 145 18.67 1.61 6.27
N PRO A 146 19.39 0.88 7.14
CA PRO A 146 18.97 -0.46 7.57
C PRO A 146 17.53 -0.44 8.11
N TYR A 147 16.83 -1.57 7.98
CA TYR A 147 15.46 -1.68 8.44
C TYR A 147 15.35 -1.46 9.95
N ALA A 148 14.41 -0.60 10.34
CA ALA A 148 13.88 -0.49 11.68
C ALA A 148 12.34 -0.57 11.62
N ASN A 149 11.71 -0.98 12.71
CA ASN A 149 10.25 -1.07 12.77
C ASN A 149 9.62 0.30 12.44
N PRO A 150 8.73 0.41 11.43
CA PRO A 150 8.16 1.69 11.01
C PRO A 150 7.33 2.37 12.10
N HIS A 151 6.72 1.60 13.02
CA HIS A 151 6.05 2.17 14.19
C HIS A 151 7.02 2.84 15.14
N ARG A 152 8.12 2.14 15.45
CA ARG A 152 9.13 2.60 16.41
C ARG A 152 9.86 3.87 15.96
N ILE A 153 10.06 4.02 14.65
CA ILE A 153 10.72 5.22 14.09
C ILE A 153 9.73 6.34 13.76
N GLY A 154 8.43 6.16 14.03
CA GLY A 154 7.40 7.17 13.81
C GLY A 154 6.94 7.34 12.35
N ALA A 155 7.41 6.48 11.43
CA ALA A 155 6.98 6.50 10.03
C ALA A 155 5.54 5.98 9.85
N VAL A 156 5.07 5.17 10.79
CA VAL A 156 3.71 4.64 10.83
C VAL A 156 3.18 4.75 12.26
N HIS A 157 1.94 5.20 12.42
CA HIS A 157 1.26 5.09 13.71
C HIS A 157 0.29 3.92 13.69
N VAL A 158 0.31 3.12 14.75
CA VAL A 158 -0.64 2.03 14.98
C VAL A 158 -1.48 2.40 16.20
N GLY A 159 -2.78 2.61 15.98
CA GLY A 159 -3.74 3.09 16.97
C GLY A 159 -5.11 2.42 16.81
N GLY A 160 -6.16 3.06 17.31
CA GLY A 160 -7.54 2.54 17.36
C GLY A 160 -7.90 2.08 18.78
N TRP A 161 -8.63 0.97 18.95
CA TRP A 161 -8.95 0.43 20.30
C TRP A 161 -7.72 0.18 21.19
N VAL A 162 -6.55 0.11 20.56
CA VAL A 162 -5.24 -0.04 21.19
C VAL A 162 -4.93 1.15 22.12
N ASP A 163 -5.59 2.29 21.93
CA ASP A 163 -5.38 3.54 22.66
C ASP A 163 -6.45 3.85 23.74
N ASP A 164 -7.64 3.26 23.66
CA ASP A 164 -8.80 3.65 24.50
C ASP A 164 -8.78 3.03 25.92
N PHE A 165 -7.91 2.04 26.19
CA PHE A 165 -7.89 1.31 27.46
C PHE A 165 -7.24 2.05 28.64
N LEU A 166 -6.74 3.28 28.44
CA LEU A 166 -6.04 4.04 29.48
C LEU A 166 -6.97 4.92 30.36
N GLY A 167 -8.31 4.86 30.18
CA GLY A 167 -9.21 5.90 30.71
C GLY A 167 -10.51 5.48 31.39
N GLU A 168 -10.90 4.20 31.40
CA GLU A 168 -12.14 3.76 32.07
C GLU A 168 -11.79 2.87 33.27
N GLU A 169 -12.44 3.15 34.40
CA GLU A 169 -12.09 2.72 35.75
C GLU A 169 -11.88 1.20 35.88
N GLU A 170 -10.81 0.80 36.59
CA GLU A 170 -10.36 -0.56 36.91
C GLU A 170 -11.37 -1.38 37.76
N GLU A 171 -12.67 -1.31 37.50
CA GLU A 171 -13.67 -2.03 38.30
C GLU A 171 -13.94 -3.43 37.71
N ASP A 172 -13.34 -4.43 38.36
CA ASP A 172 -13.76 -5.84 38.43
C ASP A 172 -13.75 -6.71 37.16
N PHE A 173 -12.87 -6.45 36.19
CA PHE A 173 -12.52 -7.49 35.20
C PHE A 173 -11.59 -8.51 35.85
N ASN A 174 -12.01 -9.78 35.91
CA ASN A 174 -11.14 -10.89 36.32
C ASN A 174 -9.82 -10.85 35.53
N ASP A 175 -8.69 -11.02 36.23
CA ASP A 175 -7.29 -10.78 35.83
C ASP A 175 -6.83 -11.24 34.42
N GLU A 176 -7.57 -12.12 33.74
CA GLU A 176 -7.23 -12.67 32.44
C GLU A 176 -7.69 -11.79 31.27
N GLU A 177 -8.91 -11.24 31.30
CA GLU A 177 -9.44 -10.43 30.21
C GLU A 177 -8.74 -9.05 30.12
N GLN A 178 -8.46 -8.43 31.28
CA GLN A 178 -7.72 -7.17 31.35
C GLN A 178 -6.26 -7.34 30.91
N ARG A 179 -5.65 -8.50 31.21
CA ARG A 179 -4.31 -8.85 30.73
C ARG A 179 -4.27 -9.00 29.22
N GLU A 180 -5.29 -9.60 28.63
CA GLU A 180 -5.36 -9.83 27.18
C GLU A 180 -5.69 -8.55 26.39
N ALA A 181 -6.51 -7.66 26.93
CA ALA A 181 -6.71 -6.31 26.38
C ALA A 181 -5.41 -5.50 26.40
N THR A 182 -4.66 -5.59 27.50
CA THR A 182 -3.33 -4.98 27.63
C THR A 182 -2.34 -5.54 26.61
N ILE A 183 -2.45 -6.83 26.25
CA ILE A 183 -1.60 -7.47 25.23
C ILE A 183 -1.89 -6.90 23.84
N ALA A 184 -3.16 -6.77 23.44
CA ALA A 184 -3.54 -6.15 22.16
C ALA A 184 -3.11 -4.68 22.07
N GLY A 185 -3.24 -3.94 23.18
CA GLY A 185 -2.81 -2.56 23.39
C GLY A 185 -1.29 -2.34 23.38
N SER A 186 -0.52 -3.39 23.63
CA SER A 186 0.90 -3.28 23.99
C SER A 186 1.76 -2.68 22.88
N PRO A 187 2.86 -1.96 23.23
CA PRO A 187 3.85 -1.51 22.26
C PRO A 187 4.37 -2.65 21.37
N TYR A 188 4.47 -3.86 21.94
CA TYR A 188 4.89 -5.05 21.21
C TYR A 188 3.91 -5.42 20.09
N SER A 189 2.60 -5.49 20.37
CA SER A 189 1.57 -5.81 19.36
C SER A 189 1.51 -4.76 18.26
N ARG A 190 1.63 -3.48 18.61
CA ARG A 190 1.71 -2.37 17.64
C ARG A 190 2.90 -2.54 16.69
N GLU A 191 4.07 -2.84 17.26
CA GLU A 191 5.27 -3.11 16.49
C GLU A 191 5.12 -4.35 15.61
N ALA A 192 4.60 -5.45 16.14
CA ALA A 192 4.46 -6.71 15.44
C ALA A 192 3.49 -6.63 14.24
N LEU A 193 2.43 -5.82 14.35
CA LEU A 193 1.49 -5.58 13.26
C LEU A 193 2.16 -4.97 12.03
N VAL A 194 3.10 -4.04 12.18
CA VAL A 194 3.76 -3.37 11.04
C VAL A 194 5.20 -3.84 10.82
N HIS A 195 5.57 -4.95 11.47
CA HIS A 195 6.88 -5.56 11.23
C HIS A 195 6.87 -6.36 9.93
N TYR A 196 7.83 -6.08 9.05
CA TYR A 196 7.87 -6.69 7.72
C TYR A 196 8.06 -8.21 7.78
N ARG A 197 8.82 -8.69 8.77
CA ARG A 197 9.07 -10.11 9.08
C ARG A 197 8.72 -10.43 10.51
N HIS A 198 8.56 -11.71 10.82
CA HIS A 198 8.42 -12.10 12.21
C HIS A 198 9.69 -11.75 13.03
N CYS A 199 9.54 -10.96 14.10
CA CYS A 199 10.57 -10.87 15.14
C CYS A 199 10.42 -12.07 16.06
N LEU A 200 11.22 -13.11 15.86
CA LEU A 200 11.34 -14.17 16.86
C LEU A 200 12.58 -13.88 17.70
N PRO A 201 12.46 -13.60 19.02
CA PRO A 201 13.48 -14.12 19.91
C PRO A 201 13.34 -15.64 19.85
N ILE A 202 14.26 -16.28 19.12
CA ILE A 202 14.36 -17.74 19.17
C ILE A 202 14.92 -18.09 20.54
N ASN A 203 14.02 -18.35 21.48
CA ASN A 203 14.38 -18.93 22.75
C ASN A 203 14.51 -20.44 22.52
N THR A 204 15.71 -20.91 22.19
CA THR A 204 16.07 -22.34 22.19
C THR A 204 16.18 -22.84 23.62
N ALA A 205 15.08 -22.76 24.39
CA ALA A 205 15.00 -23.47 25.65
C ALA A 205 14.93 -24.97 25.32
N VAL A 206 16.08 -25.63 25.30
CA VAL A 206 16.15 -27.08 25.22
C VAL A 206 15.38 -27.63 26.40
N SER A 207 14.29 -28.35 26.13
CA SER A 207 13.57 -29.08 27.17
C SER A 207 14.58 -29.90 27.97
N SER A 208 14.60 -29.69 29.28
CA SER A 208 15.46 -30.41 30.24
C SER A 208 15.27 -31.93 30.21
N LYS A 209 14.28 -32.42 29.46
CA LYS A 209 13.96 -33.85 29.29
C LYS A 209 14.63 -34.51 28.07
N GLY A 210 15.52 -33.83 27.34
CA GLY A 210 16.46 -34.47 26.41
C GLY A 210 15.86 -35.09 25.14
N ASN A 211 14.57 -34.89 24.88
CA ASN A 211 13.93 -35.30 23.65
C ASN A 211 13.95 -34.13 22.66
N PRO A 212 14.65 -34.23 21.51
CA PRO A 212 14.77 -33.13 20.54
C PRO A 212 13.43 -32.67 19.97
N VAL A 213 12.43 -33.56 19.99
CA VAL A 213 11.06 -33.30 19.54
C VAL A 213 10.25 -32.50 20.57
N ASP A 214 10.70 -32.47 21.83
CA ASP A 214 10.09 -31.69 22.91
C ASP A 214 10.78 -30.33 23.10
N ALA A 215 11.70 -29.94 22.19
CA ALA A 215 12.15 -28.56 22.10
C ALA A 215 10.91 -27.69 21.80
N TYR A 216 10.39 -27.05 22.85
CA TYR A 216 9.21 -26.21 22.75
C TYR A 216 9.62 -24.92 22.04
N TRP A 217 9.45 -24.91 20.71
CA TRP A 217 9.45 -23.68 19.95
C TRP A 217 8.11 -22.98 20.23
N ALA A 218 8.09 -22.20 21.30
CA ALA A 218 7.04 -21.22 21.48
C ALA A 218 7.35 -20.07 20.51
N LEU A 219 6.50 -19.85 19.51
CA LEU A 219 6.39 -18.54 18.86
C LEU A 219 5.88 -17.59 19.96
N ASP A 220 6.76 -17.13 20.85
CA ASP A 220 6.39 -16.65 22.19
C ASP A 220 5.80 -15.24 22.21
N THR A 221 5.16 -14.85 21.12
CA THR A 221 4.79 -13.47 20.90
C THR A 221 3.48 -13.37 20.16
N PRO A 222 2.34 -13.42 20.86
CA PRO A 222 1.05 -13.19 20.22
C PRO A 222 0.92 -11.69 19.94
N SER A 223 1.02 -11.29 18.67
CA SER A 223 0.49 -10.01 18.24
C SER A 223 -1.03 -10.14 18.14
N ARG A 224 -1.74 -9.75 19.19
CA ARG A 224 -3.21 -9.90 19.27
C ARG A 224 -3.94 -8.70 18.69
N VAL A 225 -3.79 -8.48 17.40
CA VAL A 225 -4.31 -7.25 16.77
C VAL A 225 -5.84 -7.27 16.68
N LEU A 226 -6.46 -8.45 16.65
CA LEU A 226 -7.91 -8.64 16.63
C LEU A 226 -8.24 -9.87 17.49
N TRP A 227 -8.90 -9.67 18.63
CA TRP A 227 -9.14 -10.74 19.62
C TRP A 227 -10.47 -11.48 19.34
N CYS A 228 -10.47 -12.81 19.59
CA CYS A 228 -11.51 -13.79 19.29
C CYS A 228 -12.94 -13.48 19.78
N ASP A 229 -13.13 -12.92 20.97
CA ASP A 229 -14.49 -12.84 21.57
C ASP A 229 -15.24 -11.56 21.18
N HIS A 230 -14.59 -10.69 20.40
CA HIS A 230 -15.03 -9.31 20.23
C HIS A 230 -14.87 -8.75 18.81
N GLY A 231 -14.63 -9.61 17.81
CA GLY A 231 -14.39 -9.19 16.42
C GLY A 231 -15.47 -8.26 15.84
N SER A 232 -16.71 -8.34 16.34
CA SER A 232 -17.85 -7.48 15.97
C SER A 232 -18.15 -6.35 16.98
N LYS A 233 -17.55 -6.37 18.17
CA LYS A 233 -17.90 -5.49 19.30
C LYS A 233 -16.88 -4.39 19.59
N ARG A 234 -15.67 -4.43 19.02
CA ARG A 234 -14.60 -3.48 19.35
C ARG A 234 -14.05 -2.75 18.13
N LEU A 235 -13.48 -1.56 18.38
CA LEU A 235 -12.87 -0.73 17.35
C LEU A 235 -11.64 -1.45 16.75
N PRO A 236 -11.42 -1.38 15.43
CA PRO A 236 -10.34 -2.12 14.77
C PRO A 236 -8.96 -1.53 15.07
N ALA A 237 -7.93 -2.35 14.96
CA ALA A 237 -6.56 -1.84 14.88
C ALA A 237 -6.39 -1.04 13.59
N GLN A 238 -5.85 0.16 13.73
CA GLN A 238 -5.75 1.13 12.67
C GLN A 238 -4.29 1.50 12.42
N ILE A 239 -3.93 1.55 11.15
CA ILE A 239 -2.63 2.00 10.66
C ILE A 239 -2.80 3.37 10.01
N ASN A 240 -1.93 4.30 10.37
CA ASN A 240 -1.80 5.62 9.77
C ASN A 240 -0.40 5.75 9.19
N LEU A 241 -0.31 5.82 7.85
CA LEU A 241 0.94 6.15 7.16
C LEU A 241 1.25 7.63 7.49
N GLN A 242 2.25 7.86 8.33
CA GLN A 242 2.66 9.21 8.72
C GLN A 242 3.47 9.87 7.57
N GLU A 243 4.00 11.08 7.80
CA GLU A 243 4.95 11.74 6.86
C GLU A 243 4.41 12.10 5.47
N ALA A 244 3.13 12.47 5.36
CA ALA A 244 2.51 12.88 4.08
C ALA A 244 2.62 11.81 2.98
N VAL A 245 2.61 10.54 3.40
CA VAL A 245 2.57 9.37 2.52
C VAL A 245 1.12 8.91 2.39
N ALA A 246 0.71 8.61 1.16
CA ALA A 246 -0.54 7.94 0.86
C ALA A 246 -0.29 6.77 -0.10
N LEU A 247 -1.19 5.79 -0.10
CA LEU A 247 -1.04 4.55 -0.84
C LEU A 247 -2.32 4.27 -1.62
N ARG A 248 -2.19 3.98 -2.91
CA ARG A 248 -3.20 3.34 -3.73
C ARG A 248 -2.90 1.83 -3.73
N PRO A 249 -3.51 1.05 -2.83
CA PRO A 249 -3.07 -0.32 -2.60
C PRO A 249 -3.52 -1.22 -3.75
N THR A 250 -2.63 -2.09 -4.20
CA THR A 250 -2.97 -3.16 -5.17
C THR A 250 -3.11 -4.50 -4.47
N HIS A 251 -2.37 -4.69 -3.36
CA HIS A 251 -2.41 -5.89 -2.55
C HIS A 251 -2.16 -5.55 -1.09
N TYR A 252 -2.49 -6.49 -0.23
CA TYR A 252 -2.01 -6.52 1.14
C TYR A 252 -1.74 -7.97 1.54
N SER A 253 -0.95 -8.16 2.58
CA SER A 253 -0.68 -9.49 3.12
C SER A 253 -0.78 -9.51 4.63
N LEU A 254 -1.19 -10.65 5.16
CA LEU A 254 -1.32 -10.92 6.58
C LEU A 254 -0.61 -12.22 6.91
N ARG A 255 0.01 -12.26 8.09
CA ARG A 255 0.53 -13.48 8.68
C ARG A 255 -0.52 -14.14 9.54
N VAL A 256 -0.53 -15.46 9.48
CA VAL A 256 -1.26 -16.31 10.40
C VAL A 256 -0.75 -16.07 11.81
N SER A 257 -1.67 -15.81 12.75
CA SER A 257 -1.38 -15.75 14.18
C SER A 257 -1.61 -17.10 14.85
N LYS A 258 -1.13 -17.24 16.09
CA LYS A 258 -1.64 -18.25 17.03
C LYS A 258 -3.16 -18.09 17.24
N CYS A 259 -3.79 -19.16 17.77
CA CYS A 259 -5.22 -19.25 18.11
C CYS A 259 -6.14 -19.18 16.88
N TYR A 260 -6.34 -20.32 16.21
CA TYR A 260 -7.19 -20.57 15.04
C TYR A 260 -7.05 -19.63 13.81
N GLY A 261 -6.25 -18.57 13.90
CA GLY A 261 -6.03 -17.57 12.87
C GLY A 261 -7.27 -16.70 12.63
N MET A 262 -7.56 -16.37 11.37
CA MET A 262 -8.77 -15.64 10.99
C MET A 262 -9.85 -16.60 10.45
N GLN A 263 -10.80 -16.97 11.30
CA GLN A 263 -11.90 -17.91 11.06
C GLN A 263 -13.23 -17.22 10.72
N GLY A 264 -13.40 -15.95 11.09
CA GLY A 264 -14.61 -15.16 10.85
C GLY A 264 -14.60 -14.39 9.53
N ASP A 265 -15.71 -13.67 9.28
CA ASP A 265 -15.80 -12.70 8.21
C ASP A 265 -15.16 -11.38 8.66
N TRP A 266 -14.44 -10.71 7.77
CA TRP A 266 -13.78 -9.45 8.06
C TRP A 266 -13.66 -8.56 6.81
N ASN A 267 -13.43 -7.28 7.03
CA ASN A 267 -13.13 -6.31 5.99
C ASN A 267 -11.72 -5.77 6.17
N PHE A 268 -10.99 -5.66 5.08
CA PHE A 268 -9.86 -4.73 4.97
C PHE A 268 -10.39 -3.43 4.40
N GLU A 269 -10.26 -2.35 5.16
CA GLU A 269 -10.82 -1.04 4.83
C GLU A 269 -9.73 0.02 4.80
N ALA A 270 -9.97 1.08 4.03
CA ALA A 270 -9.08 2.21 3.93
C ALA A 270 -9.82 3.54 3.95
N SER A 271 -9.13 4.60 4.37
CA SER A 271 -9.66 5.95 4.46
C SER A 271 -8.61 7.00 4.09
N GLN A 272 -9.05 8.11 3.49
CA GLN A 272 -8.20 9.27 3.20
C GLN A 272 -8.11 10.21 4.41
N ASP A 273 -9.16 10.26 5.23
CA ASP A 273 -9.41 11.29 6.25
C ASP A 273 -9.67 10.74 7.66
N ASN A 274 -9.69 9.42 7.81
CA ASN A 274 -10.04 8.69 9.03
C ASN A 274 -11.52 8.80 9.45
N GLN A 275 -12.39 9.26 8.55
CA GLN A 275 -13.82 9.43 8.82
C GLN A 275 -14.64 8.52 7.91
N GLU A 276 -14.40 8.61 6.61
CA GLU A 276 -15.07 7.78 5.60
C GLU A 276 -14.21 6.57 5.25
N TRP A 277 -14.78 5.38 5.40
CA TRP A 277 -14.07 4.10 5.19
C TRP A 277 -14.63 3.37 3.98
N GLU A 278 -13.74 2.98 3.08
CA GLU A 278 -14.06 2.16 1.91
C GLU A 278 -13.61 0.71 2.15
N VAL A 279 -14.51 -0.25 1.90
CA VAL A 279 -14.17 -1.67 1.96
C VAL A 279 -13.37 -2.04 0.71
N LEU A 280 -12.08 -2.27 0.88
CA LEU A 280 -11.18 -2.67 -0.20
C LEU A 280 -11.21 -4.17 -0.45
N HIS A 281 -11.39 -4.97 0.61
CA HIS A 281 -11.56 -6.41 0.50
C HIS A 281 -12.52 -6.93 1.58
N ALA A 282 -13.54 -7.65 1.15
CA ALA A 282 -14.49 -8.35 2.02
C ALA A 282 -14.13 -9.84 2.05
N ALA A 283 -13.46 -10.28 3.11
CA ALA A 283 -13.20 -11.69 3.34
C ALA A 283 -14.49 -12.34 3.84
N ARG A 284 -15.10 -13.19 3.01
CA ARG A 284 -16.31 -13.93 3.35
C ARG A 284 -16.04 -15.42 3.25
N ASN A 285 -16.17 -16.13 4.36
CA ASN A 285 -15.80 -17.54 4.48
C ASN A 285 -14.35 -17.82 4.01
N ASP A 286 -13.44 -16.84 4.13
CA ASP A 286 -12.05 -17.01 3.73
C ASP A 286 -11.31 -17.80 4.81
N ARG A 287 -10.90 -19.02 4.47
CA ARG A 287 -10.20 -19.94 5.38
C ARG A 287 -8.70 -19.98 5.15
N ARG A 288 -8.13 -19.10 4.32
CA ARG A 288 -6.68 -19.11 4.06
C ARG A 288 -5.85 -18.87 5.31
N LEU A 289 -6.33 -18.00 6.20
CA LEU A 289 -5.69 -17.74 7.48
C LEU A 289 -6.17 -18.66 8.60
N PHE A 290 -7.06 -19.62 8.32
CA PHE A 290 -7.57 -20.53 9.34
C PHE A 290 -6.55 -21.60 9.68
N VAL A 291 -6.28 -21.77 10.98
CA VAL A 291 -5.39 -22.80 11.49
C VAL A 291 -6.22 -23.80 12.30
N PRO A 292 -6.30 -25.08 11.89
CA PRO A 292 -7.19 -26.04 12.54
C PRO A 292 -6.79 -26.39 13.98
N SER A 293 -5.52 -26.17 14.36
CA SER A 293 -5.03 -26.36 15.73
C SER A 293 -3.71 -25.61 15.91
N GLU A 294 -3.39 -25.17 17.12
CA GLU A 294 -2.07 -24.58 17.42
C GLU A 294 -0.92 -25.54 17.07
N ASP A 295 -1.15 -26.85 17.22
CA ASP A 295 -0.20 -27.90 16.86
C ASP A 295 0.10 -27.98 15.36
N TYR A 296 -0.75 -27.41 14.50
CA TYR A 296 -0.52 -27.45 13.05
C TYR A 296 0.76 -26.69 12.68
N ILE A 297 0.89 -25.43 13.12
CA ILE A 297 2.07 -24.60 12.88
C ILE A 297 3.28 -25.22 13.57
N LYS A 298 3.13 -25.63 14.84
CA LYS A 298 4.21 -26.27 15.62
C LYS A 298 4.76 -27.51 14.91
N ARG A 299 3.90 -28.37 14.34
CA ARG A 299 4.32 -29.55 13.59
C ARG A 299 5.03 -29.18 12.29
N ALA A 300 4.49 -28.24 11.51
CA ALA A 300 5.12 -27.80 10.26
C ALA A 300 6.53 -27.23 10.52
N VAL A 301 6.63 -26.30 11.47
CA VAL A 301 7.88 -25.70 11.93
C VAL A 301 8.84 -26.75 12.50
N GLY A 302 8.36 -27.65 13.36
CA GLY A 302 9.16 -28.69 13.99
C GLY A 302 9.77 -29.66 12.98
N LEU A 303 9.02 -30.04 11.93
CA LEU A 303 9.53 -30.88 10.85
C LEU A 303 10.66 -30.19 10.07
N THR A 304 10.48 -28.92 9.70
CA THR A 304 11.54 -28.13 9.04
C THR A 304 12.79 -28.05 9.91
N LEU A 305 12.63 -27.79 11.21
CA LEU A 305 13.76 -27.68 12.13
C LEU A 305 14.50 -29.01 12.33
N LEU A 306 13.77 -30.13 12.37
CA LEU A 306 14.39 -31.46 12.41
C LEU A 306 15.24 -31.71 11.16
N GLU A 307 14.81 -31.27 9.98
CA GLU A 307 15.62 -31.35 8.76
C GLU A 307 16.86 -30.46 8.84
N VAL A 308 16.70 -29.22 9.29
CA VAL A 308 17.81 -28.25 9.45
C VAL A 308 18.86 -28.73 10.46
N SER A 309 18.42 -29.31 11.58
CA SER A 309 19.30 -29.79 12.66
C SER A 309 20.18 -30.97 12.22
N LYS A 310 19.68 -31.84 11.34
CA LYS A 310 20.45 -32.96 10.78
C LYS A 310 21.66 -32.50 9.97
N GLU A 311 21.66 -31.25 9.51
CA GLU A 311 22.70 -30.71 8.66
C GLU A 311 23.80 -29.92 9.41
N ASN A 312 23.84 -29.95 10.76
CA ASN A 312 24.80 -29.20 11.59
C ASN A 312 24.86 -27.68 11.25
N ARG A 313 23.70 -27.08 10.96
CA ARG A 313 23.61 -25.65 10.61
C ARG A 313 23.66 -24.78 11.87
N THR A 314 24.17 -23.55 11.73
CA THR A 314 24.23 -22.54 12.81
C THR A 314 22.83 -22.03 13.17
N ASP A 315 22.68 -21.51 14.39
CA ASP A 315 21.41 -20.97 14.90
C ASP A 315 20.84 -19.86 14.00
N GLU A 316 21.67 -18.98 13.45
CA GLU A 316 21.26 -17.91 12.52
C GLU A 316 20.63 -18.47 11.24
N ARG A 317 21.26 -19.48 10.63
CA ARG A 317 20.75 -20.08 9.39
C ARG A 317 19.46 -20.86 9.64
N ALA A 318 19.33 -21.50 10.79
CA ALA A 318 18.09 -22.15 11.19
C ALA A 318 16.95 -21.14 11.36
N SER A 319 17.27 -19.97 11.94
CA SER A 319 16.34 -18.85 12.10
C SER A 319 15.83 -18.36 10.74
N ASP A 320 16.73 -18.13 9.78
CA ASP A 320 16.38 -17.67 8.44
C ASP A 320 15.49 -18.66 7.68
N ILE A 321 15.75 -19.97 7.81
CA ILE A 321 14.94 -21.01 7.16
C ILE A 321 13.55 -21.05 7.78
N LEU A 322 13.47 -21.00 9.11
CA LEU A 322 12.20 -20.96 9.82
C LEU A 322 11.38 -19.74 9.42
N LEU A 323 12.00 -18.56 9.38
CA LEU A 323 11.37 -17.35 8.89
C LEU A 323 10.92 -17.52 7.44
N GLY A 324 11.73 -18.16 6.59
CA GLY A 324 11.35 -18.49 5.22
C GLY A 324 10.06 -19.31 5.16
N VAL A 325 9.95 -20.37 5.95
CA VAL A 325 8.73 -21.20 6.04
C VAL A 325 7.53 -20.40 6.55
N LEU A 326 7.70 -19.60 7.61
CA LEU A 326 6.63 -18.76 8.14
C LEU A 326 6.15 -17.73 7.11
N GLU A 327 7.06 -17.08 6.40
CA GLU A 327 6.74 -16.07 5.40
C GLU A 327 6.21 -16.67 4.08
N GLN A 328 6.51 -17.94 3.79
CA GLN A 328 6.04 -18.62 2.58
C GLN A 328 4.71 -19.33 2.78
N ASP A 329 4.58 -20.09 3.88
CA ASP A 329 3.45 -21.00 4.11
C ASP A 329 2.38 -20.38 5.02
N PHE A 330 2.74 -19.37 5.81
CA PHE A 330 1.88 -18.75 6.81
C PHE A 330 1.71 -17.24 6.62
N ARG A 331 2.13 -16.68 5.47
CA ARG A 331 1.69 -15.37 5.01
C ARG A 331 0.82 -15.54 3.77
N HIS A 332 -0.34 -14.91 3.80
CA HIS A 332 -1.23 -14.88 2.65
C HIS A 332 -1.29 -13.46 2.10
N THR A 333 -1.42 -13.36 0.78
CA THR A 333 -1.54 -12.09 0.06
C THR A 333 -2.85 -12.08 -0.71
N TRP A 334 -3.54 -10.95 -0.65
CA TRP A 334 -4.77 -10.71 -1.39
C TRP A 334 -4.54 -9.60 -2.40
N GLU A 335 -5.05 -9.82 -3.61
CA GLU A 335 -5.20 -8.77 -4.61
C GLU A 335 -6.48 -7.98 -4.34
N ILE A 336 -6.41 -6.66 -4.51
CA ILE A 336 -7.54 -5.75 -4.36
C ILE A 336 -8.15 -5.54 -5.74
N THR A 337 -9.35 -6.09 -5.95
CA THR A 337 -10.02 -6.11 -7.26
C THR A 337 -11.45 -5.57 -7.17
N PRO A 338 -11.78 -4.49 -7.90
CA PRO A 338 -10.87 -3.69 -8.74
C PRO A 338 -9.86 -2.91 -7.88
N ALA A 339 -8.69 -2.60 -8.46
CA ALA A 339 -7.75 -1.70 -7.81
C ALA A 339 -8.42 -0.34 -7.55
N PRO A 340 -8.28 0.23 -6.35
CA PRO A 340 -8.90 1.51 -6.03
C PRO A 340 -8.28 2.62 -6.89
N SER A 341 -9.08 3.63 -7.24
CA SER A 341 -8.59 4.80 -8.00
C SER A 341 -7.94 5.86 -7.11
N LYS A 342 -8.16 5.80 -5.80
CA LYS A 342 -7.74 6.81 -4.81
C LYS A 342 -6.51 6.37 -4.02
N PHE A 343 -5.79 7.36 -3.48
CA PHE A 343 -4.75 7.15 -2.48
C PHE A 343 -5.33 7.29 -1.07
N TYR A 344 -5.02 6.34 -0.19
CA TYR A 344 -5.45 6.28 1.20
C TYR A 344 -4.28 6.46 2.15
N ARG A 345 -4.57 7.00 3.33
CA ARG A 345 -3.58 7.21 4.40
C ARG A 345 -3.80 6.24 5.57
N TYR A 346 -5.06 5.88 5.80
CA TYR A 346 -5.47 5.06 6.92
C TYR A 346 -5.94 3.69 6.43
N PHE A 347 -5.59 2.65 7.18
CA PHE A 347 -5.96 1.27 6.89
C PHE A 347 -6.39 0.57 8.17
N ARG A 348 -7.36 -0.32 8.09
CA ARG A 348 -7.80 -1.12 9.23
C ARG A 348 -8.34 -2.49 8.81
N ILE A 349 -8.38 -3.40 9.76
CA ILE A 349 -9.06 -4.69 9.61
C ILE A 349 -10.14 -4.76 10.69
N ILE A 350 -11.37 -5.02 10.29
CA ILE A 350 -12.53 -5.06 11.18
C ILE A 350 -13.34 -6.34 10.94
N GLY A 351 -13.89 -6.93 11.99
CA GLY A 351 -14.80 -8.06 11.85
C GLY A 351 -16.10 -7.63 11.13
N ALA A 352 -16.64 -8.53 10.33
CA ALA A 352 -17.79 -8.28 9.46
C ALA A 352 -18.86 -9.37 9.56
N SER A 353 -18.74 -10.31 10.51
CA SER A 353 -19.77 -11.30 10.79
C SER A 353 -21.07 -10.61 11.19
N THR A 354 -22.20 -11.01 10.59
CA THR A 354 -23.52 -10.51 11.00
C THR A 354 -23.77 -10.98 12.42
N SER A 355 -24.07 -10.04 13.31
CA SER A 355 -24.32 -10.32 14.72
C SER A 355 -25.70 -10.95 14.93
N ASP A 356 -26.09 -11.93 14.10
CA ASP A 356 -27.28 -12.77 14.30
C ASP A 356 -27.04 -13.74 15.47
N TYR A 357 -26.43 -13.20 16.53
CA TYR A 357 -26.10 -13.80 17.81
C TYR A 357 -27.41 -13.88 18.58
N ASP A 358 -28.28 -14.80 18.15
CA ASP A 358 -29.59 -15.05 18.74
C ASP A 358 -29.44 -15.88 20.02
N GLY A 359 -28.51 -15.51 20.90
CA GLY A 359 -28.29 -16.01 22.27
C GLY A 359 -28.17 -17.53 22.51
N ASN A 360 -28.30 -18.37 21.49
CA ASN A 360 -28.47 -19.83 21.56
C ASN A 360 -27.42 -20.60 20.78
N VAL A 361 -26.42 -19.91 20.23
CA VAL A 361 -25.26 -20.54 19.62
C VAL A 361 -24.45 -21.17 20.76
N SER A 362 -24.27 -22.49 20.73
CA SER A 362 -23.45 -23.21 21.71
C SER A 362 -22.05 -22.60 21.76
N GLU A 363 -21.41 -22.56 22.93
CA GLU A 363 -20.03 -22.09 23.14
C GLU A 363 -19.03 -22.71 22.12
N ASP A 364 -19.34 -23.88 21.56
CA ASP A 364 -18.55 -24.56 20.53
C ASP A 364 -18.66 -23.98 19.10
N GLU A 365 -19.55 -23.01 18.85
CA GLU A 365 -19.77 -22.35 17.55
C GLU A 365 -19.26 -20.88 17.53
N GLU A 366 -18.39 -20.49 18.48
CA GLU A 366 -17.67 -19.19 18.52
C GLU A 366 -16.60 -19.05 17.40
N GLY A 367 -17.03 -19.22 16.16
CA GLY A 367 -16.18 -19.26 14.96
C GLY A 367 -15.67 -17.91 14.44
N SER A 368 -15.58 -16.87 15.27
CA SER A 368 -15.17 -15.53 14.82
C SER A 368 -13.79 -15.09 15.32
N CYS A 369 -12.89 -16.05 15.51
CA CYS A 369 -11.50 -15.74 15.80
C CYS A 369 -10.89 -14.93 14.65
N LEU A 370 -10.34 -13.74 14.92
CA LEU A 370 -9.73 -12.88 13.90
C LEU A 370 -8.23 -12.67 14.12
N HIS A 371 -7.53 -13.59 14.76
CA HIS A 371 -6.11 -13.39 15.04
C HIS A 371 -5.26 -13.38 13.76
N GLY A 372 -4.59 -12.26 13.53
CA GLY A 372 -3.59 -12.09 12.49
C GLY A 372 -2.40 -11.30 13.02
N GLU A 373 -1.23 -11.56 12.46
CA GLU A 373 -0.02 -10.80 12.74
C GLU A 373 0.51 -10.17 11.46
N GLY A 374 1.32 -9.12 11.57
CA GLY A 374 2.11 -8.62 10.46
C GLY A 374 1.33 -8.31 9.19
N LEU A 375 0.78 -7.11 9.11
CA LEU A 375 0.34 -6.52 7.85
C LEU A 375 1.56 -6.11 7.03
N GLU A 376 1.47 -6.30 5.72
CA GLU A 376 2.28 -5.57 4.75
C GLU A 376 1.38 -5.08 3.62
N LEU A 377 1.70 -3.89 3.09
CA LEU A 377 0.92 -3.20 2.08
C LEU A 377 1.73 -3.10 0.78
N TYR A 378 1.04 -3.24 -0.36
CA TYR A 378 1.64 -3.12 -1.68
C TYR A 378 0.78 -2.23 -2.56
N GLY A 379 1.41 -1.56 -3.52
CA GLY A 379 0.72 -0.67 -4.43
C GLY A 379 1.55 0.53 -4.80
N GLU A 380 0.87 1.58 -5.22
CA GLU A 380 1.49 2.82 -5.67
C GLU A 380 1.50 3.85 -4.56
N VAL A 381 2.68 4.39 -4.28
CA VAL A 381 2.90 5.35 -3.21
C VAL A 381 2.87 6.77 -3.78
N TYR A 382 2.10 7.62 -3.10
CA TYR A 382 2.12 9.06 -3.25
C TYR A 382 2.87 9.65 -2.07
N GLU A 383 3.84 10.52 -2.37
CA GLU A 383 4.50 11.37 -1.38
C GLU A 383 4.15 12.81 -1.71
N GLU A 384 3.52 13.50 -0.74
CA GLU A 384 3.18 14.92 -0.87
C GLU A 384 4.42 15.76 -0.97
#